data_AF-A0A2E8X820-F1
#
_entry.id   AF-A0A2E8X820-F1
#
_cell.length_a   1.000
_cell.length_b   1.000
_cell.length_c   1.000
_cell.angle_alpha   90.00
_cell.angle_beta   90.00
_cell.angle_gamma   90.00
#
_symmetry.space_group_name_H-M   'P 1'
#
loop_
_entity.id
_entity.type
_entity.pdbx_description
1 polymer ?
#
loop_
_entity_poly.entity_id
_entity_poly.type
_entity_poly.pdbx_seq_one_letter_code
_entity_poly.pdbx_strand_id
1 'polypeptide(L)' 'VGIDTIAASINEESETIEDVYEPYLIQMGFLDRTQRGRVATRRAYEHLGYKYNQVSSSQLQSRMEL' A
#
# COMPACT_ATOMS: atom_id res chain seq x y z
N VAL A 1 -2.71 4.45 -1.68
CA VAL A 1 -2.00 5.27 -2.69
C VAL A 1 -2.51 4.92 -4.08
N GLY A 2 -2.50 5.89 -5.01
CA GLY A 2 -2.91 5.67 -6.41
C GLY A 2 -1.84 4.91 -7.19
N ILE A 3 -2.26 4.11 -8.18
CA ILE A 3 -1.34 3.33 -9.04
C ILE A 3 -0.45 4.23 -9.88
N ASP A 4 -1.01 5.28 -10.46
CA ASP A 4 -0.26 6.20 -11.33
C ASP A 4 0.86 6.92 -10.57
N THR A 5 0.66 7.19 -9.29
CA THR A 5 1.70 7.76 -8.42
C THR A 5 2.83 6.76 -8.16
N ILE A 6 2.50 5.48 -7.98
CA ILE A 6 3.51 4.43 -7.83
C ILE A 6 4.26 4.25 -9.14
N ALA A 7 3.55 4.09 -10.25
CA ALA A 7 4.08 3.95 -11.61
C ALA A 7 5.07 5.07 -11.95
N ALA A 8 4.68 6.32 -11.71
CA ALA A 8 5.56 7.48 -11.89
C ALA A 8 6.81 7.46 -11.01
N SER A 9 6.73 6.90 -9.79
CA SER A 9 7.86 6.82 -8.86
C SER A 9 8.90 5.77 -9.25
N ILE A 10 8.48 4.69 -9.92
CA ILE A 10 9.36 3.60 -10.36
C ILE A 10 9.66 3.61 -11.86
N ASN A 11 9.17 4.64 -12.58
CA ASN A 11 9.33 4.81 -14.03
C ASN A 11 8.83 3.62 -14.85
N GLU A 12 7.71 3.04 -14.41
CA GLU A 12 7.05 1.92 -15.09
C GLU A 12 5.63 2.28 -15.49
N GLU A 13 5.05 1.50 -16.40
CA GLU A 13 3.66 1.67 -16.80
C GLU A 13 2.70 1.10 -15.74
N SER A 14 1.61 1.85 -15.46
CA SER A 14 0.58 1.43 -14.49
C SER A 14 0.01 0.05 -14.83
N GLU A 15 -0.20 -0.23 -16.13
CA GLU A 15 -0.72 -1.49 -16.64
C GLU A 15 0.23 -2.66 -16.36
N THR A 16 1.54 -2.48 -16.59
CA THR A 16 2.55 -3.49 -16.23
C THR A 16 2.50 -3.82 -14.74
N ILE A 17 2.34 -2.84 -13.87
CA ILE A 17 2.21 -3.06 -12.42
C ILE A 17 0.97 -3.90 -12.12
N GLU A 18 -0.18 -3.56 -12.71
CA GLU A 18 -1.45 -4.24 -12.46
C GLU A 18 -1.50 -5.67 -13.02
N ASP A 19 -0.91 -5.91 -14.18
CA ASP A 19 -1.01 -7.19 -14.89
C ASP A 19 0.13 -8.14 -14.58
N VAL A 20 1.31 -7.63 -14.23
CA VAL A 20 2.51 -8.46 -13.99
C VAL A 20 2.80 -8.56 -12.50
N TYR A 21 2.83 -7.43 -11.78
CA TYR A 21 3.35 -7.38 -10.41
C TYR A 21 2.28 -7.65 -9.35
N GLU A 22 1.12 -7.00 -9.47
CA GLU A 22 0.03 -7.13 -8.48
C GLU A 22 -0.45 -8.57 -8.27
N PRO A 23 -0.64 -9.42 -9.31
CA PRO A 23 -1.11 -10.80 -9.10
C PRO A 23 -0.20 -11.58 -8.16
N TYR A 24 1.12 -11.42 -8.31
CA TYR A 24 2.11 -12.07 -7.48
C TYR A 24 2.12 -11.52 -6.05
N LEU A 25 2.09 -10.19 -5.90
CA LEU A 25 2.09 -9.53 -4.58
C LEU A 25 0.80 -9.82 -3.78
N ILE A 26 -0.34 -9.88 -4.45
CA ILE A 26 -1.63 -10.25 -3.84
C ILE A 26 -1.61 -11.73 -3.44
N GLN A 27 -1.12 -12.63 -4.31
CA GLN A 27 -1.04 -14.06 -4.00
C GLN A 27 -0.12 -14.35 -2.80
N MET A 28 0.98 -13.62 -2.66
CA MET A 28 1.85 -13.72 -1.49
C MET A 28 1.26 -13.08 -0.23
N GLY A 29 0.18 -12.30 -0.37
CA GLY A 29 -0.47 -11.56 0.72
C GLY A 29 0.34 -10.34 1.16
N PHE A 30 1.05 -9.68 0.23
CA PHE A 30 1.84 -8.47 0.46
C PHE A 30 1.09 -7.19 0.06
N LEU A 31 0.11 -7.27 -0.83
CA LEU A 31 -0.62 -6.11 -1.34
C LEU A 31 -2.12 -6.39 -1.31
N ASP A 32 -2.90 -5.39 -0.88
CA ASP A 32 -4.36 -5.40 -0.95
C ASP A 32 -4.89 -4.25 -1.81
N ARG A 33 -5.92 -4.55 -2.61
CA ARG A 33 -6.70 -3.56 -3.38
C ARG A 33 -7.83 -3.04 -2.48
N THR A 34 -7.93 -1.72 -2.33
CA THR A 34 -9.01 -1.05 -1.59
C THR A 34 -9.69 -0.01 -2.47
N GLN A 35 -10.89 0.44 -2.10
CA GLN A 35 -11.60 1.52 -2.82
C GLN A 35 -10.79 2.84 -2.87
N ARG A 36 -9.83 3.03 -1.96
CA ARG A 36 -8.96 4.22 -1.88
C ARG A 36 -7.58 4.00 -2.50
N GLY A 37 -7.37 2.86 -3.17
CA GLY A 37 -6.12 2.48 -3.82
C GLY A 37 -5.44 1.28 -3.18
N ARG A 38 -4.11 1.20 -3.33
CA ARG A 38 -3.32 0.03 -2.90
C ARG A 38 -2.77 0.22 -1.50
N VAL A 39 -2.77 -0.85 -0.71
CA VAL A 39 -2.28 -0.89 0.67
C VAL A 39 -1.34 -2.07 0.84
N ALA A 40 -0.12 -1.80 1.32
CA ALA A 40 0.82 -2.86 1.70
C ALA A 40 0.37 -3.50 3.02
N THR A 41 0.31 -4.83 3.04
CA THR A 41 -0.15 -5.59 4.20
C THR A 41 0.94 -5.64 5.28
N ARG A 42 0.59 -6.03 6.50
CA ARG A 42 1.57 -6.25 7.58
C ARG A 42 2.73 -7.15 7.14
N ARG A 43 2.44 -8.21 6.38
CA ARG A 43 3.45 -9.17 5.89
C ARG A 43 4.45 -8.50 4.95
N ALA A 44 4.02 -7.56 4.11
CA ALA A 44 4.94 -6.80 3.26
C ALA A 44 5.90 -5.94 4.09
N TYR A 45 5.39 -5.25 5.11
CA TYR A 45 6.24 -4.47 6.01
C TYR A 45 7.25 -5.34 6.76
N GLU A 46 6.80 -6.48 7.29
CA GLU A 46 7.68 -7.45 7.96
C GLU A 46 8.75 -8.01 7.01
N HIS A 47 8.38 -8.35 5.76
CA HIS A 47 9.30 -8.84 4.74
C HIS A 47 10.37 -7.79 4.36
N LEU A 48 9.97 -6.52 4.30
CA LEU A 48 10.86 -5.41 3.99
C LEU A 48 11.65 -4.91 5.22
N GLY A 49 11.44 -5.49 6.41
CA GLY A 49 12.10 -5.07 7.65
C GLY A 49 11.61 -3.73 8.22
N TYR A 50 10.46 -3.23 7.75
CA TYR A 50 9.86 -1.99 8.25
C TYR A 50 8.86 -2.26 9.38
N LYS A 51 8.76 -1.30 10.31
CA LYS A 51 7.69 -1.32 11.31
C LYS A 51 6.36 -1.05 10.62
N TYR A 52 5.42 -1.97 10.74
CA TYR A 52 4.06 -1.76 10.27
C TYR A 52 3.36 -0.72 11.14
N ASN A 53 3.34 0.52 10.68
CA ASN A 53 2.58 1.60 11.31
C ASN A 53 1.22 1.67 10.65
N GLN A 54 0.23 0.93 11.18
CA GLN A 54 -1.15 1.26 10.85
C GLN A 54 -1.43 2.63 11.43
N VAL A 55 -1.34 3.67 10.60
CA VAL A 55 -2.02 4.93 10.89
C VAL A 55 -3.51 4.63 10.79
N SER A 56 -4.04 4.04 11.85
CA SER A 56 -5.46 3.86 12.04
C SER A 56 -6.06 5.25 12.14
N SER A 57 -7.06 5.53 11.31
CA SER A 57 -7.84 6.77 11.26
C SER A 57 -8.42 7.21 12.62
N SER A 58 -8.33 6.37 13.66
CA SER A 58 -8.58 6.70 15.07
C SER A 58 -7.58 7.68 15.69
N GLN A 59 -6.35 7.83 15.18
CA GLN A 59 -5.36 8.76 15.75
C GLN A 59 -5.58 10.24 15.40
N LEU A 60 -6.46 10.56 14.44
CA LEU A 60 -6.79 11.95 14.10
C LEU A 60 -7.90 12.53 14.98
N GLN A 61 -8.70 11.72 15.67
CA GLN A 61 -9.76 12.21 16.56
C GLN A 61 -9.21 12.77 17.89
N SER A 62 -8.03 12.33 18.35
CA SER A 62 -7.47 12.75 19.65
C SER A 62 -6.65 14.04 19.60
N ARG A 63 -6.49 14.68 18.43
CA ARG A 63 -5.72 15.93 18.26
C ARG A 63 -6.59 17.19 18.07
N MET A 64 -7.91 17.06 18.23
CA MET A 64 -8.86 18.18 18.12
C MET A 64 -9.48 18.64 19.46
N GLU A 65 -9.04 18.10 20.59
CA GLU A 65 -9.53 18.47 21.94
C GLU A 65 -8.43 19.10 22.82
N LEU A 66 -7.61 20.01 22.27
CA LEU A 66 -6.79 20.92 23.07
C LEU A 66 -6.98 22.36 22.60
#